data_AF-A0A0J5X7M7-F1
#
_entry.id   AF-A0A0J5X7M7-F1
#
_cell.length_a   1.000
_cell.length_b   1.000
_cell.length_c   1.000
_cell.angle_alpha   90.00
_cell.angle_beta   90.00
_cell.angle_gamma   90.00
#
_symmetry.space_group_name_H-M   'P 1'
#
loop_
_entity.id
_entity.type
_entity.pdbx_description
1 polymer ?
#
loop_
_entity_poly.entity_id
_entity_poly.type
_entity_poly.pdbx_seq_one_letter_code
_entity_poly.pdbx_strand_id
1 'polypeptide(L)'
;MRTISRRITALKRAGARRERMEPELRGALDARRREHAELQARVEHTTARLAELDAIVARQRARIAGMMTGAEPFAIDDFDGCRRYLEVVDAQVLATRSELDSQRDAVAAKDRQVADARRAIAQNRGRIDMCRTRTTQLERTLDQIALDAEDEAAEELALARRG
;
A
#
# COMPACT_ATOMS: atom_id res chain seq x y z
N MET A 1 37.31 23.96 9.43
CA MET A 1 36.80 22.89 10.33
C MET A 1 35.40 23.14 10.92
N ARG A 2 35.13 24.23 11.67
CA ARG A 2 33.86 24.44 12.43
C ARG A 2 32.57 24.30 11.60
N THR A 3 32.58 24.71 10.33
CA THR A 3 31.42 24.61 9.43
C THR A 3 31.14 23.17 8.98
N ILE A 4 32.18 22.36 8.74
CA ILE A 4 32.04 20.95 8.33
C ILE A 4 31.51 20.12 9.50
N SER A 5 32.05 20.31 10.70
CA SER A 5 31.57 19.65 11.92
C SER A 5 30.09 19.94 12.21
N ARG A 6 29.66 21.20 12.05
CA ARG A 6 28.23 21.59 12.17
C ARG A 6 27.35 20.87 11.14
N ARG A 7 27.82 20.74 9.89
CA ARG A 7 27.11 20.03 8.82
C ARG A 7 26.97 18.53 9.11
N ILE A 8 28.02 17.89 9.62
CA ILE A 8 28.00 16.49 10.09
C ILE A 8 26.95 16.31 11.18
N THR A 9 26.96 17.15 12.22
CA THR A 9 25.98 17.07 13.30
C THR A 9 24.55 17.23 12.79
N ALA A 10 24.32 18.17 11.86
CA ALA A 10 23.01 18.38 11.26
C ALA A 10 22.54 17.15 10.45
N LEU A 11 23.42 16.53 9.66
CA LEU A 11 23.12 15.32 8.89
C LEU A 11 22.83 14.13 9.81
N LYS A 12 23.63 13.89 10.86
CA LYS A 12 23.39 12.85 11.86
C LYS A 12 22.03 13.01 12.53
N ARG A 13 21.69 14.23 12.99
CA ARG A 13 20.37 14.53 13.58
C ARG A 13 19.23 14.31 12.58
N ALA A 14 19.42 14.70 11.34
CA ALA A 14 18.43 14.51 10.28
C ALA A 14 18.22 13.03 9.93
N GLY A 15 19.28 12.21 9.97
CA GLY A 15 19.21 10.75 9.85
C GLY A 15 18.46 10.12 11.02
N ALA A 16 18.87 10.41 12.24
CA ALA A 16 18.24 9.89 13.46
C ALA A 16 16.75 10.25 13.57
N ARG A 17 16.35 11.45 13.15
CA ARG A 17 14.93 11.82 13.07
C ARG A 17 14.16 10.90 12.12
N ARG A 18 14.72 10.57 10.96
CA ARG A 18 14.07 9.71 9.97
C ARG A 18 14.02 8.25 10.38
N GLU A 19 15.05 7.77 11.07
CA GLU A 19 15.05 6.42 11.68
C GLU A 19 13.93 6.28 12.71
N ARG A 20 13.73 7.31 13.55
CA ARG A 20 12.61 7.34 14.52
C ARG A 20 11.22 7.33 13.89
N MET A 21 11.08 7.79 12.64
CA MET A 21 9.81 7.73 11.90
C MET A 21 9.56 6.35 11.27
N GLU A 22 10.55 5.46 11.20
CA GLU A 22 10.40 4.19 10.50
C GLU A 22 9.36 3.25 11.13
N PRO A 23 9.26 3.11 12.47
CA PRO A 23 8.19 2.34 13.11
C PRO A 23 6.79 2.86 12.78
N GLU A 24 6.61 4.18 12.76
CA GLU A 24 5.33 4.82 12.43
C GLU A 24 4.93 4.52 10.97
N LEU A 25 5.85 4.66 10.02
CA LEU A 25 5.61 4.36 8.61
C LEU A 25 5.26 2.89 8.39
N ARG A 26 5.94 1.97 9.09
CA ARG A 26 5.66 0.53 9.01
C ARG A 26 4.30 0.21 9.64
N GLY A 27 4.01 0.76 10.82
CA GLY A 27 2.71 0.60 11.47
C GLY A 27 1.55 1.11 10.61
N ALA A 28 1.72 2.24 9.94
CA ALA A 28 0.76 2.77 8.98
C ALA A 28 0.57 1.84 7.77
N LEU A 29 1.66 1.28 7.20
CA LEU A 29 1.57 0.30 6.11
C LEU A 29 0.80 -0.96 6.55
N ASP A 30 1.07 -1.47 7.74
CA ASP A 30 0.41 -2.67 8.27
C ASP A 30 -1.07 -2.43 8.56
N ALA A 31 -1.44 -1.24 9.07
CA ALA A 31 -2.84 -0.84 9.18
C ALA A 31 -3.54 -0.84 7.81
N ARG A 32 -2.91 -0.23 6.79
CA ARG A 32 -3.49 -0.19 5.43
C ARG A 32 -3.60 -1.58 4.78
N ARG A 33 -2.68 -2.49 5.07
CA ARG A 33 -2.76 -3.89 4.63
C ARG A 33 -3.91 -4.65 5.29
N ARG A 34 -4.17 -4.40 6.58
CA ARG A 34 -5.32 -4.99 7.28
C ARG A 34 -6.63 -4.48 6.71
N GLU A 35 -6.77 -3.16 6.54
CA GLU A 35 -7.94 -2.56 5.90
C GLU A 35 -8.15 -3.09 4.47
N HIS A 36 -7.08 -3.29 3.71
CA HIS A 36 -7.15 -3.90 2.38
C HIS A 36 -7.68 -5.34 2.43
N ALA A 37 -7.17 -6.17 3.34
CA ALA A 37 -7.64 -7.54 3.51
C ALA A 37 -9.13 -7.59 3.91
N GLU A 38 -9.57 -6.68 4.78
CA GLU A 38 -10.98 -6.56 5.15
C GLU A 38 -11.87 -6.18 3.95
N LEU A 39 -11.41 -5.24 3.10
CA LEU A 39 -12.12 -4.88 1.88
C LEU A 39 -12.18 -6.04 0.88
N GLN A 40 -11.09 -6.80 0.73
CA GLN A 40 -11.08 -8.00 -0.12
C GLN A 40 -12.06 -9.06 0.38
N ALA A 41 -12.11 -9.32 1.69
CA ALA A 41 -13.09 -10.26 2.26
C ALA A 41 -14.55 -9.83 2.00
N ARG A 42 -14.83 -8.51 2.00
CA ARG A 42 -16.16 -7.98 1.63
C ARG A 42 -16.48 -8.22 0.15
N VAL A 43 -15.51 -8.00 -0.73
CA VAL A 43 -15.65 -8.29 -2.18
C VAL A 43 -15.93 -9.77 -2.41
N GLU A 44 -15.20 -10.66 -1.73
CA GLU A 44 -15.40 -12.10 -1.83
C GLU A 44 -16.81 -12.51 -1.35
N HIS A 45 -17.23 -12.01 -0.18
CA HIS A 45 -18.57 -12.25 0.35
C HIS A 45 -19.67 -11.77 -0.60
N THR A 46 -19.54 -10.55 -1.14
CA THR A 46 -20.55 -9.97 -2.05
C THR A 46 -20.56 -10.70 -3.40
N THR A 47 -19.41 -11.18 -3.86
CA THR A 47 -19.30 -12.03 -5.06
C THR A 47 -20.02 -13.37 -4.85
N ALA A 48 -19.85 -14.01 -3.68
CA ALA A 48 -20.55 -15.25 -3.35
C ALA A 48 -22.08 -15.03 -3.31
N ARG A 49 -22.54 -13.97 -2.65
CA ARG A 49 -23.96 -13.59 -2.63
C ARG A 49 -24.52 -13.36 -4.03
N LEU A 50 -23.77 -12.70 -4.91
CA LEU A 50 -24.20 -12.49 -6.30
C LEU A 50 -24.35 -13.82 -7.05
N ALA A 51 -23.43 -14.77 -6.85
CA ALA A 51 -23.51 -16.10 -7.45
C ALA A 51 -24.75 -16.89 -6.96
N GLU A 52 -25.10 -16.77 -5.68
CA GLU A 52 -26.33 -17.36 -5.14
C GLU A 52 -27.59 -16.78 -5.80
N LEU A 53 -27.65 -15.46 -5.96
CA LEU A 53 -28.76 -14.79 -6.63
C LEU A 53 -28.86 -15.21 -8.11
N ASP A 54 -27.73 -15.25 -8.83
CA ASP A 54 -27.69 -15.70 -10.24
C ASP A 54 -28.16 -17.16 -10.37
N ALA A 55 -27.83 -18.04 -9.42
CA ALA A 55 -28.33 -19.41 -9.39
C ALA A 55 -29.85 -19.49 -9.17
N ILE A 56 -30.39 -18.62 -8.30
CA ILE A 56 -31.85 -18.50 -8.10
C ILE A 56 -32.52 -18.06 -9.41
N VAL A 57 -31.99 -17.02 -10.07
CA VAL A 57 -32.51 -16.53 -11.36
C VAL A 57 -32.50 -17.65 -12.40
N ALA A 58 -31.39 -18.37 -12.54
CA ALA A 58 -31.27 -19.47 -13.48
C ALA A 58 -32.32 -20.57 -13.22
N ARG A 59 -32.51 -20.95 -11.96
CA ARG A 59 -33.51 -21.95 -11.56
C ARG A 59 -34.93 -21.51 -11.90
N GLN A 60 -35.30 -20.27 -11.59
CA GLN A 60 -36.66 -19.77 -11.88
C GLN A 60 -36.91 -19.66 -13.39
N ARG A 61 -35.92 -19.22 -14.16
CA ARG A 61 -36.00 -19.18 -15.63
C ARG A 61 -36.14 -20.58 -16.23
N ALA A 62 -35.41 -21.57 -15.71
CA ALA A 62 -35.54 -22.96 -16.14
C ALA A 62 -36.95 -23.52 -15.87
N ARG A 63 -37.52 -23.23 -14.69
CA ARG A 63 -38.88 -23.65 -14.33
C ARG A 63 -39.95 -23.02 -15.23
N ILE A 64 -39.84 -21.72 -15.51
CA ILE A 64 -40.69 -21.03 -16.50
C ILE A 64 -40.56 -21.68 -17.88
N ALA A 65 -39.33 -21.91 -18.35
CA ALA A 65 -39.10 -22.55 -19.64
C ALA A 65 -39.68 -23.98 -19.69
N GLY A 66 -39.59 -24.74 -18.60
CA GLY A 66 -40.19 -26.07 -18.47
C GLY A 66 -41.70 -26.04 -18.63
N MET A 67 -42.38 -25.11 -17.96
CA MET A 67 -43.82 -24.89 -18.10
C MET A 67 -44.22 -24.46 -19.52
N MET A 68 -43.39 -23.67 -20.21
CA MET A 68 -43.68 -23.18 -21.57
C MET A 68 -43.38 -24.19 -22.68
N THR A 69 -42.53 -25.18 -22.43
CA THR A 69 -42.11 -26.22 -23.39
C THR A 69 -42.80 -27.56 -23.15
N GLY A 70 -43.59 -27.67 -22.10
CA GLY A 70 -44.27 -28.91 -21.70
C GLY A 70 -43.38 -29.92 -20.97
N ALA A 71 -42.16 -29.53 -20.58
CA ALA A 71 -41.29 -30.34 -19.73
C ALA A 71 -41.73 -30.36 -18.25
N GLU A 72 -42.50 -29.35 -17.83
CA GLU A 72 -43.20 -29.31 -16.54
C GLU A 72 -44.69 -29.03 -16.75
N PRO A 73 -45.59 -29.50 -15.87
CA PRO A 73 -47.01 -29.13 -15.93
C PRO A 73 -47.19 -27.63 -15.78
N PHE A 74 -48.00 -27.03 -16.64
CA PHE A 74 -48.31 -25.61 -16.56
C PHE A 74 -49.33 -25.34 -15.45
N ALA A 75 -48.97 -24.47 -14.50
CA ALA A 75 -49.89 -23.91 -13.51
C ALA A 75 -49.73 -22.38 -13.47
N ILE A 76 -50.83 -21.66 -13.64
CA ILE A 76 -50.81 -20.19 -13.78
C ILE A 76 -50.26 -19.50 -12.52
N ASP A 77 -50.61 -19.99 -11.33
CA ASP A 77 -50.13 -19.44 -10.06
C ASP A 77 -48.62 -19.64 -9.88
N ASP A 78 -48.10 -20.80 -10.27
CA ASP A 78 -46.66 -21.08 -10.24
C ASP A 78 -45.90 -20.22 -11.25
N PHE A 79 -46.44 -20.06 -12.46
CA PHE A 79 -45.87 -19.19 -13.49
C PHE A 79 -45.80 -17.73 -13.03
N ASP A 80 -46.91 -17.18 -12.54
CA ASP A 80 -46.96 -15.81 -12.02
C ASP A 80 -46.08 -15.64 -10.78
N GLY A 81 -46.03 -16.64 -9.90
CA GLY A 81 -45.14 -16.68 -8.74
C GLY A 81 -43.67 -16.62 -9.15
N CYS A 82 -43.25 -17.44 -10.11
CA CYS A 82 -41.89 -17.40 -10.66
C CYS A 82 -41.56 -16.03 -11.27
N ARG A 83 -42.50 -15.43 -12.03
CA ARG A 83 -42.29 -14.13 -12.68
C ARG A 83 -42.14 -12.99 -11.67
N ARG A 84 -43.03 -12.91 -10.67
CA ARG A 84 -42.95 -11.90 -9.59
C ARG A 84 -41.69 -12.08 -8.76
N TYR A 85 -41.30 -13.32 -8.46
CA TYR A 85 -40.08 -13.58 -7.71
C TYR A 85 -38.83 -13.18 -8.49
N LEU A 86 -38.80 -13.42 -9.80
CA LEU A 86 -37.72 -12.94 -10.67
C LEU A 86 -37.58 -11.41 -10.64
N GLU A 87 -38.68 -10.66 -10.67
CA GLU A 87 -38.63 -9.18 -10.57
C GLU A 87 -37.93 -8.73 -9.28
N VAL A 88 -38.23 -9.39 -8.15
CA VAL A 88 -37.59 -9.09 -6.86
C VAL A 88 -36.10 -9.46 -6.86
N VAL A 89 -35.76 -10.65 -7.36
CA VAL A 89 -34.37 -11.14 -7.37
C VAL A 89 -33.52 -10.34 -8.35
N ASP A 90 -34.05 -9.95 -9.52
CA ASP A 90 -33.34 -9.11 -10.50
C ASP A 90 -33.00 -7.73 -9.88
N ALA A 91 -33.91 -7.14 -9.08
CA ALA A 91 -33.61 -5.92 -8.34
C ALA A 91 -32.50 -6.12 -7.29
N GLN A 92 -32.49 -7.27 -6.59
CA GLN A 92 -31.43 -7.62 -5.64
C GLN A 92 -30.08 -7.85 -6.34
N VAL A 93 -30.07 -8.48 -7.52
CA VAL A 93 -28.88 -8.67 -8.35
C VAL A 93 -28.29 -7.33 -8.75
N LEU A 94 -29.12 -6.41 -9.24
CA LEU A 94 -28.66 -5.06 -9.62
C LEU A 94 -28.05 -4.30 -8.44
N ALA A 95 -28.73 -4.32 -7.28
CA ALA A 95 -28.23 -3.68 -6.07
C ALA A 95 -26.90 -4.30 -5.60
N THR A 96 -26.81 -5.63 -5.59
CA THR A 96 -25.60 -6.36 -5.17
C THR A 96 -24.44 -6.14 -6.12
N ARG A 97 -24.69 -6.02 -7.44
CA ARG A 97 -23.66 -5.65 -8.43
C ARG A 97 -23.13 -4.24 -8.20
N SER A 98 -24.01 -3.27 -7.98
CA SER A 98 -23.60 -1.90 -7.66
C SER A 98 -22.78 -1.81 -6.37
N GLU A 99 -23.14 -2.61 -5.36
CA GLU A 99 -22.38 -2.75 -4.12
C GLU A 99 -20.98 -3.34 -4.40
N LEU A 100 -20.91 -4.43 -5.18
CA LEU A 100 -19.66 -5.08 -5.55
C LEU A 100 -18.72 -4.13 -6.31
N ASP A 101 -19.23 -3.34 -7.24
CA ASP A 101 -18.44 -2.37 -8.00
C ASP A 101 -17.89 -1.27 -7.07
N SER A 102 -18.71 -0.76 -6.16
CA SER A 102 -18.27 0.22 -5.15
C SER A 102 -17.18 -0.35 -4.22
N GLN A 103 -17.30 -1.62 -3.83
CA GLN A 103 -16.30 -2.31 -3.01
C GLN A 103 -14.99 -2.53 -3.79
N ARG A 104 -15.06 -2.87 -5.08
CA ARG A 104 -13.88 -3.01 -5.96
C ARG A 104 -13.15 -1.69 -6.14
N ASP A 105 -13.87 -0.59 -6.31
CA ASP A 105 -13.28 0.75 -6.35
C ASP A 105 -12.57 1.10 -5.04
N ALA A 106 -13.17 0.74 -3.89
CA ALA A 106 -12.56 0.91 -2.58
C ALA A 106 -11.26 0.08 -2.43
N VAL A 107 -11.23 -1.16 -2.92
CA VAL A 107 -10.01 -1.99 -2.97
C VAL A 107 -8.95 -1.32 -3.84
N ALA A 108 -9.29 -0.89 -5.06
CA ALA A 108 -8.36 -0.23 -5.96
C ALA A 108 -7.81 1.08 -5.40
N ALA A 109 -8.62 1.83 -4.64
CA ALA A 109 -8.16 3.00 -3.91
C ALA A 109 -7.21 2.62 -2.76
N LYS A 110 -7.49 1.53 -2.04
CA LYS A 110 -6.65 1.04 -0.95
C LYS A 110 -5.31 0.49 -1.46
N ASP A 111 -5.29 -0.18 -2.60
CA ASP A 111 -4.06 -0.63 -3.28
C ASP A 111 -3.12 0.54 -3.58
N ARG A 112 -3.66 1.64 -4.11
CA ARG A 112 -2.90 2.88 -4.33
C ARG A 112 -2.30 3.41 -3.02
N GLN A 113 -3.08 3.44 -1.95
CA GLN A 113 -2.59 3.86 -0.62
C GLN A 113 -1.47 2.95 -0.08
N VAL A 114 -1.58 1.64 -0.27
CA VAL A 114 -0.54 0.67 0.12
C VAL A 114 0.73 0.89 -0.70
N ALA A 115 0.61 1.11 -2.01
CA ALA A 115 1.74 1.41 -2.89
C ALA A 115 2.44 2.73 -2.50
N ASP A 116 1.67 3.77 -2.19
CA ASP A 116 2.21 5.06 -1.75
C ASP A 116 2.92 4.96 -0.39
N ALA A 117 2.35 4.19 0.55
CA ALA A 117 3.01 3.92 1.83
C ALA A 117 4.35 3.18 1.66
N ARG A 118 4.40 2.17 0.78
CA ARG A 118 5.65 1.46 0.44
C ARG A 118 6.67 2.42 -0.18
N ARG A 119 6.23 3.29 -1.08
CA ARG A 119 7.09 4.31 -1.70
C ARG A 119 7.64 5.28 -0.65
N ALA A 120 6.81 5.73 0.30
CA ALA A 120 7.23 6.61 1.39
C ALA A 120 8.31 5.96 2.27
N ILE A 121 8.16 4.68 2.60
CA ILE A 121 9.19 3.91 3.34
C ILE A 121 10.50 3.85 2.55
N ALA A 122 10.43 3.48 1.27
CA ALA A 122 11.61 3.39 0.41
C ALA A 122 12.34 4.75 0.30
N GLN A 123 11.59 5.83 0.11
CA GLN A 123 12.14 7.19 0.09
C GLN A 123 12.76 7.60 1.42
N ASN A 124 12.13 7.23 2.55
CA ASN A 124 12.69 7.52 3.86
C ASN A 124 14.03 6.81 4.07
N ARG A 125 14.11 5.53 3.69
CA ARG A 125 15.36 4.73 3.73
C ARG A 125 16.44 5.34 2.84
N GLY A 126 16.13 5.65 1.58
CA GLY A 126 17.10 6.30 0.69
C GLY A 126 17.62 7.64 1.24
N ARG A 127 16.78 8.42 1.93
CA ARG A 127 17.20 9.64 2.61
C ARG A 127 18.09 9.38 3.83
N ILE A 128 17.84 8.31 4.59
CA ILE A 128 18.71 7.87 5.69
C ILE A 128 20.09 7.50 5.14
N ASP A 129 20.13 6.67 4.11
CA ASP A 129 21.37 6.21 3.47
C ASP A 129 22.17 7.38 2.93
N MET A 130 21.52 8.32 2.23
CA MET A 130 22.16 9.56 1.77
C MET A 130 22.74 10.38 2.94
N CYS A 131 22.04 10.49 4.06
CA CYS A 131 22.56 11.19 5.24
C CYS A 131 23.80 10.48 5.80
N ARG A 132 23.79 9.14 5.86
CA ARG A 132 24.92 8.32 6.33
C ARG A 132 26.12 8.47 5.40
N THR A 133 25.95 8.26 4.09
CA THR A 133 27.03 8.40 3.09
C THR A 133 27.67 9.79 3.14
N ARG A 134 26.87 10.86 3.17
CA ARG A 134 27.40 12.23 3.24
C ARG A 134 28.11 12.51 4.56
N THR A 135 27.63 11.94 5.66
CA THR A 135 28.27 12.04 6.97
C THR A 135 29.66 11.42 6.91
N THR A 136 29.76 10.16 6.47
CA THR A 136 31.03 9.45 6.34
C THR A 136 32.00 10.16 5.39
N GLN A 137 31.51 10.71 4.27
CA GLN A 137 32.36 11.47 3.36
C GLN A 137 32.95 12.72 4.03
N LEU A 138 32.14 13.49 4.75
CA LEU A 138 32.60 14.69 5.44
C LEU A 138 33.53 14.39 6.61
N GLU A 139 33.32 13.27 7.31
CA GLU A 139 34.22 12.79 8.36
C GLU A 139 35.59 12.47 7.76
N ARG A 140 35.66 11.70 6.66
CA ARG A 140 36.92 11.43 5.95
C ARG A 140 37.62 12.70 5.47
N THR A 141 36.87 13.69 5.00
CA THR A 141 37.45 14.98 4.60
C THR A 141 38.04 15.73 5.80
N LEU A 142 37.41 15.66 6.98
CA LEU A 142 37.99 16.26 8.19
C LEU A 142 39.26 15.54 8.62
N ASP A 143 39.26 14.22 8.57
CA ASP A 143 40.43 13.41 8.93
C ASP A 143 41.61 13.71 7.99
N GLN A 144 41.37 13.82 6.68
CA GLN A 144 42.41 14.20 5.72
C GLN A 144 42.97 15.59 6.00
N ILE A 145 42.11 16.59 6.25
CA ILE A 145 42.56 17.96 6.56
C ILE A 145 43.40 17.98 7.86
N ALA A 146 43.07 17.14 8.84
CA ALA A 146 43.85 17.03 10.07
C ALA A 146 45.22 16.40 9.81
N LEU A 147 45.29 15.32 9.03
CA LEU A 147 46.54 14.66 8.65
C LEU A 147 47.46 15.61 7.86
N ASP A 148 46.92 16.30 6.84
CA ASP A 148 47.68 17.25 6.03
C ASP A 148 48.29 18.37 6.91
N ALA A 149 47.52 18.88 7.89
CA ALA A 149 48.01 19.90 8.83
C ALA A 149 49.08 19.38 9.81
N GLU A 150 49.00 18.10 10.21
CA GLU A 150 50.02 17.45 11.04
C GLU A 150 51.33 17.25 10.26
N ASP A 151 51.23 16.83 9.00
CA ASP A 151 52.37 16.66 8.10
C ASP A 151 53.08 18.00 7.82
N GLU A 152 52.32 19.06 7.49
CA GLU A 152 52.87 20.42 7.32
C GLU A 152 53.61 20.90 8.58
N ALA A 153 53.02 20.72 9.77
CA ALA A 153 53.64 21.09 11.03
C ALA A 153 54.92 20.29 11.33
N ALA A 154 54.95 19.00 10.95
CA ALA A 154 56.12 18.14 11.11
C ALA A 154 57.27 18.56 10.17
N GLU A 155 56.95 18.93 8.93
CA GLU A 155 57.92 19.45 7.95
C GLU A 155 58.54 20.77 8.42
N GLU A 156 57.73 21.71 8.92
CA GLU A 156 58.21 22.98 9.48
C GLU A 156 59.16 22.76 10.67
N LEU A 157 58.81 21.86 11.59
CA LEU A 157 59.67 21.48 12.72
C LEU A 157 60.98 20.83 12.27
N ALA A 158 60.96 20.03 11.21
CA ALA A 158 62.15 19.40 10.65
C ALA A 158 63.07 20.42 9.98
N LEU A 159 62.52 21.41 9.28
CA LEU A 159 63.25 22.53 8.69
C LEU A 159 63.87 23.43 9.76
N ALA A 160 63.11 23.77 10.80
CA ALA A 160 63.58 24.59 11.92
C ALA A 160 64.73 23.96 12.74
N ARG A 161 64.90 22.63 12.65
CA ARG A 161 66.01 21.91 13.29
C ARG A 161 67.24 21.76 12.39
N ARG A 162 67.13 22.06 11.09
CA ARG A 162 68.21 21.97 10.10
C ARG A 162 68.81 23.31 9.68
N GLY A 163 68.10 24.42 9.93
CA GLY A 163 68.62 25.80 9.83
C GLY A 163 69.23 26.24 11.15
#